data_AF-A0A401P8E3-F1
#
_entry.id   AF-A0A401P8E3-F1
#
_cell.length_a   1.000
_cell.length_b   1.000
_cell.length_c   1.000
_cell.angle_alpha   90.00
_cell.angle_beta   90.00
_cell.angle_gamma   90.00
#
_symmetry.space_group_name_H-M   'P 1'
#
loop_
_entity.id
_entity.type
_entity.pdbx_description
1 polymer ?
#
loop_
_entity_poly.entity_id
_entity_poly.type
_entity_poly.pdbx_seq_one_letter_code
_entity_poly.pdbx_strand_id
1 'polypeptide(L)'
;FNNQAKSVSCFRHLVQANVRNKKVLKDAVNQIQAKGITDYKKGFTFAFEQLLNFNVSRANCNKIIMLFTDGGEERAQEIFTTYNQEKKVRVFTFSVGQHNYDKGPLQWMACTNKGYFFEIPSIGAIRINTQEYLDVLGRPMVLAGTNEKQVQWTNVYLDALELGLVITGTLPVFNLTKDASGNQNQLILGVMGIDVSLADVQRLTPRYTLGPNGYYFAIDPNGYVLLHPNLQPKNPKSQEPVTLDFLDAELENEIKVEIRHSMIEGQNGERTLDTLIKSYDERYIDKGTRTYTWTLVNSTDYSLALVLPPYGFHYIKAKLDEVITQAKHLESIMPDNFETTGYVYLAPREYCNGLPPSNNNTAFLENFINFIDRQTPNSPDSLPIMWNAATVIAFIEDAPSWLM
;
A
#
# COMPACT_ATOMS: atom_id res chain seq x y z
N PHE A 1 29.37 -7.05 -15.20
CA PHE A 1 29.97 -7.21 -16.55
C PHE A 1 31.37 -7.74 -16.37
N ASN A 2 31.89 -8.46 -17.35
CA ASN A 2 33.30 -8.86 -17.43
C ASN A 2 33.83 -8.34 -18.78
N ASN A 3 34.22 -9.24 -19.69
CA ASN A 3 34.55 -8.90 -21.08
C ASN A 3 33.32 -8.62 -21.94
N GLN A 4 32.13 -8.97 -21.46
CA GLN A 4 30.82 -8.66 -22.03
C GLN A 4 29.86 -8.15 -20.93
N ALA A 5 28.88 -7.35 -21.32
CA ALA A 5 27.78 -6.93 -20.46
C ALA A 5 26.53 -7.77 -20.79
N LYS A 6 25.93 -8.38 -19.76
CA LYS A 6 24.71 -9.18 -19.85
C LYS A 6 23.79 -8.81 -18.69
N SER A 7 22.48 -8.92 -18.90
CA SER A 7 21.51 -8.82 -17.81
C SER A 7 21.67 -10.00 -16.85
N VAL A 8 21.47 -9.76 -15.56
CA VAL A 8 21.62 -10.78 -14.51
C VAL A 8 20.45 -11.77 -14.53
N SER A 9 19.26 -11.31 -14.91
CA SER A 9 18.03 -12.09 -14.90
C SER A 9 17.40 -12.16 -16.29
N CYS A 10 16.20 -12.74 -16.36
CA CYS A 10 15.36 -12.81 -17.56
C CYS A 10 14.88 -11.44 -18.06
N PHE A 11 15.00 -10.37 -17.26
CA PHE A 11 14.60 -9.03 -17.67
C PHE A 11 15.63 -8.42 -18.64
N ARG A 12 15.13 -7.92 -19.78
CA ARG A 12 15.94 -7.25 -20.83
C ARG A 12 15.86 -5.72 -20.81
N HIS A 13 15.02 -5.18 -19.93
CA HIS A 13 14.72 -3.75 -19.78
C HIS A 13 14.44 -3.44 -18.30
N LEU A 14 14.32 -2.16 -17.96
CA LEU A 14 13.95 -1.71 -16.62
C LEU A 14 12.49 -2.07 -16.33
N VAL A 15 12.28 -2.83 -15.25
CA VAL A 15 10.95 -3.25 -14.80
C VAL A 15 10.57 -2.55 -13.50
N GLN A 16 9.27 -2.46 -13.22
CA GLN A 16 8.79 -1.95 -11.93
C GLN A 16 9.36 -2.79 -10.78
N ALA A 17 9.96 -2.14 -9.79
CA ALA A 17 10.63 -2.79 -8.67
C ALA A 17 9.63 -3.24 -7.57
N ASN A 18 8.58 -3.96 -7.96
CA ASN A 18 7.62 -4.57 -7.03
C ASN A 18 8.25 -5.74 -6.24
N VAL A 19 7.53 -6.26 -5.24
CA VAL A 19 8.05 -7.34 -4.36
C VAL A 19 8.48 -8.57 -5.17
N ARG A 20 7.69 -8.96 -6.19
CA ARG A 20 7.97 -10.11 -7.06
C ARG A 20 9.23 -9.93 -7.91
N ASN A 21 9.35 -8.81 -8.62
CA ASN A 21 10.48 -8.53 -9.51
C ASN A 21 11.77 -8.35 -8.73
N LYS A 22 11.72 -7.72 -7.54
CA LYS A 22 12.87 -7.63 -6.63
C LYS A 22 13.32 -9.00 -6.16
N LYS A 23 12.40 -9.92 -5.85
CA LYS A 23 12.74 -11.29 -5.46
C LYS A 23 13.49 -12.02 -6.58
N VAL A 24 12.96 -11.98 -7.81
CA VAL A 24 13.62 -12.57 -9.00
C VAL A 24 15.04 -12.01 -9.20
N LEU A 25 15.22 -10.70 -9.04
CA LEU A 25 16.53 -10.07 -9.14
C LEU A 25 17.48 -10.49 -8.02
N LYS A 26 17.01 -10.55 -6.77
CA LYS A 26 17.80 -11.03 -5.62
C LYS A 26 18.29 -12.48 -5.84
N ASP A 27 17.40 -13.35 -6.28
CA ASP A 27 17.71 -14.76 -6.52
C ASP A 27 18.75 -14.92 -7.64
N ALA A 28 18.63 -14.14 -8.72
CA ALA A 28 19.58 -14.15 -9.82
C ALA A 28 20.95 -13.56 -9.43
N VAL A 29 20.98 -12.51 -8.59
CA VAL A 29 22.23 -11.93 -8.07
C VAL A 29 23.01 -12.92 -7.22
N ASN A 30 22.33 -13.73 -6.41
CA ASN A 30 22.96 -14.77 -5.58
C ASN A 30 23.67 -15.87 -6.39
N GLN A 31 23.32 -16.03 -7.67
CA GLN A 31 23.88 -17.06 -8.56
C GLN A 31 25.07 -16.55 -9.40
N ILE A 32 25.46 -15.29 -9.26
CA ILE A 32 26.54 -14.70 -10.06
C ILE A 32 27.89 -15.34 -9.68
N GLN A 33 28.64 -15.77 -10.69
CA GLN A 33 30.03 -16.24 -10.55
C GLN A 33 30.99 -15.25 -11.23
N ALA A 34 32.01 -14.80 -10.50
CA ALA A 34 33.02 -13.89 -11.01
C ALA A 34 34.06 -14.66 -11.86
N LYS A 35 34.17 -14.29 -13.15
CA LYS A 35 35.20 -14.81 -14.07
C LYS A 35 35.48 -13.84 -15.20
N GLY A 36 36.74 -13.73 -15.61
CA GLY A 36 37.19 -12.96 -16.76
C GLY A 36 37.82 -11.63 -16.40
N ILE A 37 38.00 -10.78 -17.42
CA ILE A 37 38.63 -9.45 -17.31
C ILE A 37 37.54 -8.39 -17.24
N THR A 38 37.77 -7.31 -16.50
CA THR A 38 36.85 -6.18 -16.36
C THR A 38 36.98 -5.20 -17.53
N ASP A 39 35.85 -4.87 -18.19
CA ASP A 39 35.77 -3.87 -19.26
C ASP A 39 34.70 -2.82 -18.91
N TYR A 40 35.14 -1.67 -18.41
CA TYR A 40 34.24 -0.58 -18.01
C TYR A 40 33.50 0.03 -19.18
N LYS A 41 34.13 0.12 -20.36
CA LYS A 41 33.52 0.74 -21.54
C LYS A 41 32.24 0.00 -21.92
N LYS A 42 32.35 -1.33 -22.11
CA LYS A 42 31.17 -2.15 -22.45
C LYS A 42 30.11 -2.17 -21.35
N GLY A 43 30.53 -2.19 -20.09
CA GLY A 43 29.62 -2.13 -18.94
C GLY A 43 28.76 -0.87 -18.96
N PHE A 44 29.38 0.30 -19.13
CA PHE A 44 28.66 1.57 -19.17
C PHE A 44 27.86 1.76 -20.47
N THR A 45 28.36 1.34 -21.63
CA THR A 45 27.58 1.36 -22.88
C THR A 45 26.27 0.62 -22.71
N PHE A 46 26.30 -0.60 -22.19
CA PHE A 46 25.10 -1.39 -21.92
C PHE A 46 24.17 -0.68 -20.92
N ALA A 47 24.71 -0.10 -19.84
CA ALA A 47 23.90 0.62 -18.86
C ALA A 47 23.19 1.85 -19.44
N PHE A 48 23.85 2.62 -20.30
CA PHE A 48 23.26 3.77 -20.98
C PHE A 48 22.20 3.35 -22.00
N GLU A 49 22.45 2.30 -22.79
CA GLU A 49 21.44 1.74 -23.70
C GLU A 49 20.17 1.30 -22.95
N GLN A 50 20.33 0.66 -21.79
CA GLN A 50 19.20 0.29 -20.92
C GLN A 50 18.43 1.52 -20.41
N LEU A 51 19.13 2.61 -20.10
CA LEU A 51 18.51 3.88 -19.68
C LEU A 51 17.89 4.68 -20.83
N LEU A 52 18.23 4.40 -22.09
CA LEU A 52 17.70 5.09 -23.27
C LEU A 52 16.52 4.34 -23.90
N ASN A 53 16.19 3.14 -23.46
CA ASN A 53 15.01 2.44 -23.95
C ASN A 53 13.72 3.16 -23.45
N PHE A 54 12.89 3.63 -24.39
CA PHE A 54 11.64 4.35 -24.12
C PHE A 54 10.38 3.52 -24.37
N ASN A 55 10.50 2.32 -24.92
CA ASN A 55 9.34 1.50 -25.33
C ASN A 55 8.66 0.78 -24.16
N VAL A 56 9.05 1.07 -22.91
CA VAL A 56 8.59 0.38 -21.71
C VAL A 56 8.13 1.41 -20.67
N SER A 57 7.23 0.99 -19.77
CA SER A 57 6.80 1.84 -18.66
C SER A 57 8.00 2.18 -17.75
N ARG A 58 8.15 3.47 -17.43
CA ARG A 58 9.29 3.99 -16.65
C ARG A 58 8.85 5.07 -15.69
N ALA A 59 9.56 5.18 -14.57
CA ALA A 59 9.37 6.26 -13.62
C ALA A 59 9.72 7.65 -14.20
N ASN A 60 10.60 7.71 -15.21
CA ASN A 60 11.05 8.93 -15.90
C ASN A 60 11.46 10.11 -15.00
N CYS A 61 11.93 9.82 -13.78
CA CYS A 61 12.41 10.79 -12.80
C CYS A 61 13.96 10.77 -12.77
N ASN A 62 14.55 10.53 -11.58
CA ASN A 62 15.99 10.42 -11.39
C ASN A 62 16.58 9.24 -12.17
N LYS A 63 17.44 9.52 -13.15
CA LYS A 63 18.20 8.50 -13.90
C LYS A 63 19.56 8.30 -13.25
N ILE A 64 19.79 7.09 -12.73
CA ILE A 64 20.99 6.77 -11.97
C ILE A 64 21.59 5.44 -12.41
N ILE A 65 22.91 5.34 -12.34
CA ILE A 65 23.67 4.10 -12.48
C ILE A 65 24.49 3.93 -11.21
N MET A 66 24.40 2.75 -10.59
CA MET A 66 25.23 2.38 -9.45
C MET A 66 26.16 1.24 -9.86
N LEU A 67 27.45 1.42 -9.66
CA LEU A 67 28.49 0.44 -9.97
C LEU A 67 29.11 -0.09 -8.68
N PHE A 68 29.09 -1.40 -8.49
CA PHE A 68 29.80 -2.09 -7.41
C PHE A 68 31.03 -2.79 -7.98
N THR A 69 32.22 -2.47 -7.46
CA THR A 69 33.50 -3.04 -7.90
C THR A 69 34.55 -2.95 -6.79
N ASP A 70 35.63 -3.71 -6.89
CA ASP A 70 36.76 -3.71 -5.97
C ASP A 70 37.89 -2.76 -6.39
N GLY A 71 37.69 -1.94 -7.43
CA GLY A 71 38.71 -1.02 -7.94
C GLY A 71 38.79 -1.04 -9.45
N GLY A 72 39.62 -0.19 -10.03
CA GLY A 72 39.78 -0.15 -11.48
C GLY A 72 40.84 0.84 -11.93
N GLU A 73 41.59 0.48 -12.98
CA GLU A 73 42.64 1.34 -13.53
C GLU A 73 42.09 2.32 -14.58
N GLU A 74 41.03 1.94 -15.31
CA GLU A 74 40.48 2.74 -16.41
C GLU A 74 39.28 3.61 -15.98
N ARG A 75 39.24 4.85 -16.49
CA ARG A 75 38.18 5.84 -16.20
C ARG A 75 37.00 5.84 -17.17
N ALA A 76 37.07 5.10 -18.29
CA ALA A 76 36.04 5.04 -19.34
C ALA A 76 35.50 6.42 -19.79
N GLN A 77 36.38 7.44 -19.85
CA GLN A 77 36.00 8.84 -20.05
C GLN A 77 35.20 9.08 -21.34
N GLU A 78 35.60 8.41 -22.41
CA GLU A 78 34.97 8.45 -23.73
C GLU A 78 33.46 8.19 -23.66
N ILE A 79 33.05 7.16 -22.92
CA ILE A 79 31.64 6.77 -22.80
C ILE A 79 30.83 7.85 -22.10
N PHE A 80 31.36 8.45 -21.04
CA PHE A 80 30.66 9.53 -20.32
C PHE A 80 30.56 10.81 -21.14
N THR A 81 31.53 11.09 -22.00
CA THR A 81 31.48 12.24 -22.92
C THR A 81 30.43 12.02 -24.00
N THR A 82 30.33 10.81 -24.56
CA THR A 82 29.35 10.49 -25.62
C THR A 82 27.92 10.38 -25.09
N TYR A 83 27.70 9.62 -24.01
CA TYR A 83 26.34 9.29 -23.53
C TYR A 83 25.78 10.26 -22.49
N ASN A 84 26.64 10.96 -21.74
CA ASN A 84 26.22 11.79 -20.60
C ASN A 84 26.99 13.11 -20.55
N GLN A 85 27.03 13.84 -21.68
CA GLN A 85 27.70 15.15 -21.76
C GLN A 85 27.04 16.19 -20.84
N GLU A 86 25.70 16.25 -20.85
CA GLU A 86 24.90 17.17 -20.03
C GLU A 86 24.78 16.76 -18.54
N LYS A 87 25.33 15.60 -18.16
CA LYS A 87 25.24 15.06 -16.79
C LYS A 87 23.80 14.86 -16.29
N LYS A 88 22.92 14.41 -17.18
CA LYS A 88 21.53 14.04 -16.87
C LYS A 88 21.45 12.75 -16.05
N VAL A 89 22.39 11.83 -16.25
CA VAL A 89 22.49 10.58 -15.49
C VAL A 89 23.50 10.75 -14.36
N ARG A 90 23.14 10.36 -13.13
CA ARG A 90 24.07 10.34 -12.00
C ARG A 90 24.73 8.97 -11.87
N VAL A 91 26.04 8.95 -11.62
CA VAL A 91 26.81 7.71 -11.47
C VAL A 91 27.35 7.61 -10.07
N PHE A 92 26.95 6.56 -9.35
CA PHE A 92 27.46 6.23 -8.03
C PHE A 92 28.40 5.04 -8.14
N THR A 93 29.54 5.12 -7.46
CA THR A 93 30.56 4.06 -7.47
C THR A 93 30.78 3.56 -6.05
N PHE A 94 30.74 2.23 -5.87
CA PHE A 94 30.91 1.54 -4.61
C PHE A 94 32.17 0.67 -4.69
N SER A 95 33.16 0.99 -3.85
CA SER A 95 34.35 0.16 -3.63
C SER A 95 34.02 -0.90 -2.57
N VAL A 96 34.02 -2.18 -2.93
CA VAL A 96 33.56 -3.25 -2.03
C VAL A 96 34.69 -4.19 -1.63
N GLY A 97 34.76 -4.50 -0.34
CA GLY A 97 35.74 -5.41 0.25
C GLY A 97 37.05 -4.72 0.62
N GLN A 98 37.94 -5.48 1.25
CA GLN A 98 39.30 -5.05 1.53
C GLN A 98 40.20 -5.45 0.36
N HIS A 99 40.74 -4.47 -0.34
CA HIS A 99 41.58 -4.67 -1.51
C HIS A 99 42.63 -3.56 -1.63
N ASN A 100 43.68 -3.83 -2.40
CA ASN A 100 44.76 -2.87 -2.68
C ASN A 100 44.65 -2.21 -4.06
N TYR A 101 43.59 -2.50 -4.83
CA TYR A 101 43.36 -1.86 -6.13
C TYR A 101 43.11 -0.35 -6.00
N ASP A 102 43.50 0.39 -7.05
CA ASP A 102 43.30 1.83 -7.09
C ASP A 102 41.81 2.19 -7.15
N LYS A 103 41.44 3.15 -6.30
CA LYS A 103 40.08 3.71 -6.16
C LYS A 103 39.95 5.06 -6.87
N GLY A 104 41.05 5.67 -7.28
CA GLY A 104 41.09 7.00 -7.92
C GLY A 104 40.18 7.09 -9.15
N PRO A 105 40.18 6.11 -10.07
CA PRO A 105 39.27 6.11 -11.21
C PRO A 105 37.79 6.07 -10.82
N LEU A 106 37.41 5.31 -9.80
CA LEU A 106 36.02 5.23 -9.31
C LEU A 106 35.54 6.56 -8.71
N GLN A 107 36.39 7.21 -7.92
CA GLN A 107 36.12 8.53 -7.37
C GLN A 107 35.94 9.55 -8.51
N TRP A 108 36.82 9.51 -9.51
CA TRP A 108 36.73 10.38 -10.68
C TRP A 108 35.42 10.19 -11.45
N MET A 109 34.97 8.94 -11.65
CA MET A 109 33.69 8.64 -12.32
C MET A 109 32.50 9.21 -11.55
N ALA A 110 32.48 9.07 -10.23
CA ALA A 110 31.41 9.61 -9.39
C ALA A 110 31.39 11.15 -9.39
N CYS A 111 32.55 11.78 -9.18
CA CYS A 111 32.69 13.24 -9.17
C CYS A 111 32.28 13.87 -10.50
N THR A 112 32.71 13.29 -11.62
CA THR A 112 32.44 13.83 -12.97
C THR A 112 30.94 13.76 -13.33
N ASN A 113 30.21 12.80 -12.75
CA ASN A 113 28.80 12.56 -13.05
C ASN A 113 27.83 12.97 -11.93
N LYS A 114 28.23 13.92 -11.07
CA LYS A 114 27.37 14.46 -9.98
C LYS A 114 26.75 13.37 -9.08
N GLY A 115 27.44 12.25 -8.93
CA GLY A 115 27.05 11.18 -8.00
C GLY A 115 27.88 11.25 -6.72
N TYR A 116 28.16 10.09 -6.16
CA TYR A 116 28.93 9.96 -4.93
C TYR A 116 29.70 8.63 -4.90
N PHE A 117 30.81 8.63 -4.16
CA PHE A 117 31.67 7.48 -3.98
C PHE A 117 31.47 6.92 -2.57
N PHE A 118 31.28 5.61 -2.46
CA PHE A 118 31.10 4.91 -1.20
C PHE A 118 32.10 3.77 -1.06
N GLU A 119 32.53 3.50 0.17
CA GLU A 119 33.41 2.37 0.49
C GLU A 119 32.72 1.42 1.45
N ILE A 120 32.66 0.13 1.08
CA ILE A 120 32.03 -0.94 1.86
C ILE A 120 33.10 -1.97 2.22
N PRO A 121 33.85 -1.78 3.34
CA PRO A 121 34.93 -2.69 3.72
C PRO A 121 34.42 -4.00 4.33
N SER A 122 33.21 -4.00 4.90
CA SER A 122 32.66 -5.14 5.64
C SER A 122 31.14 -5.19 5.57
N ILE A 123 30.57 -6.32 6.00
CA ILE A 123 29.12 -6.54 6.02
C ILE A 123 28.40 -5.50 6.90
N GLY A 124 29.00 -5.10 8.03
CA GLY A 124 28.43 -4.09 8.92
C GLY A 124 28.25 -2.71 8.27
N ALA A 125 29.08 -2.38 7.28
CA ALA A 125 29.03 -1.12 6.55
C ALA A 125 27.99 -1.10 5.41
N ILE A 126 27.46 -2.27 5.00
CA ILE A 126 26.53 -2.36 3.86
C ILE A 126 25.27 -1.53 4.12
N ARG A 127 24.66 -1.68 5.31
CA ARG A 127 23.36 -1.09 5.61
C ARG A 127 23.35 0.43 5.50
N ILE A 128 24.42 1.09 5.96
CA ILE A 128 24.52 2.56 5.98
C ILE A 128 24.82 3.06 4.56
N ASN A 129 25.90 2.59 3.95
CA ASN A 129 26.37 3.08 2.64
C ASN A 129 25.37 2.84 1.50
N THR A 130 24.59 1.76 1.56
CA THR A 130 23.58 1.47 0.52
C THR A 130 22.32 2.32 0.64
N GLN A 131 22.15 3.10 1.71
CA GLN A 131 21.01 4.00 1.92
C GLN A 131 21.37 5.48 1.71
N GLU A 132 22.63 5.87 1.98
CA GLU A 132 23.11 7.26 1.91
C GLU A 132 23.00 7.94 0.54
N TYR A 133 22.87 7.18 -0.56
CA TYR A 133 22.69 7.78 -1.88
C TYR A 133 21.44 8.68 -1.97
N LEU A 134 20.44 8.47 -1.10
CA LEU A 134 19.25 9.30 -1.01
C LEU A 134 19.58 10.75 -0.63
N ASP A 135 20.61 11.00 0.16
CA ASP A 135 21.03 12.36 0.52
C ASP A 135 21.50 13.17 -0.69
N VAL A 136 22.03 12.48 -1.71
CA VAL A 136 22.50 13.09 -2.96
C VAL A 136 21.33 13.34 -3.91
N LEU A 137 20.33 12.45 -3.89
CA LEU A 137 19.09 12.59 -4.67
C LEU A 137 18.14 13.62 -4.09
N GLY A 138 18.17 13.87 -2.78
CA GLY A 138 17.35 14.87 -2.10
C GLY A 138 17.78 16.32 -2.36
N ARG A 139 19.01 16.58 -2.81
CA ARG A 139 19.54 17.96 -2.97
C ARG A 139 18.71 18.86 -3.89
N PRO A 140 18.27 18.41 -5.09
CA PRO A 140 17.42 19.22 -5.95
C PRO A 140 16.06 19.54 -5.31
N MET A 141 15.51 18.61 -4.53
CA MET A 141 14.24 18.79 -3.80
C MET A 141 14.38 19.89 -2.73
N VAL A 142 15.49 19.91 -1.98
CA VAL A 142 15.78 20.97 -1.00
C VAL A 142 15.92 22.34 -1.67
N LEU A 143 16.60 22.39 -2.82
CA LEU A 143 16.81 23.63 -3.59
C LEU A 143 15.53 24.21 -4.20
N ALA A 144 14.57 23.35 -4.55
CA ALA A 144 13.28 23.78 -5.08
C ALA A 144 12.37 24.43 -4.01
N GLY A 145 12.73 24.30 -2.72
CA GLY A 145 12.11 25.04 -1.62
C GLY A 145 10.67 24.60 -1.35
N THR A 146 9.80 25.56 -1.06
CA THR A 146 8.43 25.29 -0.59
C THR A 146 7.54 24.57 -1.60
N ASN A 147 7.86 24.63 -2.90
CA ASN A 147 7.05 24.02 -3.95
C ASN A 147 7.07 22.47 -3.90
N GLU A 148 8.16 21.90 -3.36
CA GLU A 148 8.34 20.44 -3.22
C GLU A 148 7.91 19.92 -1.84
N LYS A 149 7.40 20.79 -0.95
CA LYS A 149 6.83 20.36 0.32
C LYS A 149 5.41 19.85 0.11
N GLN A 150 5.30 18.68 -0.49
CA GLN A 150 4.03 17.99 -0.73
C GLN A 150 3.94 16.78 0.19
N VAL A 151 2.75 16.55 0.76
CA VAL A 151 2.48 15.36 1.56
C VAL A 151 2.38 14.17 0.61
N GLN A 152 3.16 13.14 0.88
CA GLN A 152 3.17 11.90 0.12
C GLN A 152 2.74 10.74 1.02
N TRP A 153 1.84 9.90 0.54
CA TRP A 153 1.33 8.75 1.29
C TRP A 153 2.10 7.48 0.93
N THR A 154 2.44 6.68 1.94
CA THR A 154 3.05 5.38 1.74
C THR A 154 2.03 4.32 1.34
N ASN A 155 2.50 3.23 0.73
CA ASN A 155 1.70 2.02 0.56
C ASN A 155 1.38 1.42 1.93
N VAL A 156 0.32 0.61 1.99
CA VAL A 156 -0.07 -0.11 3.22
C VAL A 156 1.09 -0.97 3.73
N TYR A 157 1.40 -0.85 5.02
CA TYR A 157 2.38 -1.68 5.71
C TYR A 157 1.94 -1.97 7.14
N LEU A 158 2.61 -2.93 7.79
CA LEU A 158 2.38 -3.24 9.18
C LEU A 158 3.19 -2.31 10.08
N ASP A 159 2.50 -1.65 10.99
CA ASP A 159 3.14 -0.76 11.96
C ASP A 159 4.17 -1.50 12.82
N ALA A 160 5.29 -0.83 13.10
CA ALA A 160 6.37 -1.35 13.93
C ALA A 160 5.97 -1.48 15.41
N LEU A 161 4.98 -0.71 15.87
CA LEU A 161 4.42 -0.78 17.22
C LEU A 161 3.16 -1.66 17.29
N GLU A 162 2.93 -2.50 16.28
CA GLU A 162 1.84 -3.48 16.22
C GLU A 162 0.42 -2.87 16.23
N LEU A 163 0.24 -1.61 15.81
CA LEU A 163 -1.11 -1.01 15.64
C LEU A 163 -1.95 -1.73 14.56
N GLY A 164 -1.29 -2.45 13.64
CA GLY A 164 -1.91 -3.16 12.52
C GLY A 164 -1.49 -2.57 11.18
N LEU A 165 -2.41 -2.60 10.21
CA LEU A 165 -2.16 -2.04 8.88
C LEU A 165 -2.36 -0.52 8.90
N VAL A 166 -1.32 0.21 8.47
CA VAL A 166 -1.29 1.68 8.47
C VAL A 166 -0.79 2.21 7.13
N ILE A 167 -1.08 3.48 6.89
CA ILE A 167 -0.43 4.33 5.89
C ILE A 167 0.17 5.55 6.58
N THR A 168 1.27 6.07 6.05
CA THR A 168 1.96 7.24 6.62
C THR A 168 1.94 8.38 5.64
N GLY A 169 1.44 9.54 6.08
CA GLY A 169 1.63 10.80 5.37
C GLY A 169 3.02 11.34 5.72
N THR A 170 3.87 11.53 4.72
CA THR A 170 5.27 11.96 4.91
C THR A 170 5.50 13.38 4.38
N LEU A 171 6.37 14.13 5.07
CA LEU A 171 6.80 15.46 4.66
C LEU A 171 8.29 15.67 4.97
N PRO A 172 9.12 16.09 3.99
CA PRO A 172 10.54 16.31 4.23
C PRO A 172 10.79 17.63 4.97
N VAL A 173 11.73 17.61 5.92
CA VAL A 173 12.17 18.77 6.69
C VAL A 173 13.53 19.23 6.17
N PHE A 174 13.62 20.46 5.70
CA PHE A 174 14.84 21.01 5.09
C PHE A 174 15.72 21.74 6.11
N ASN A 175 17.03 21.62 5.95
CA ASN A 175 17.98 22.43 6.70
C ASN A 175 18.09 23.81 6.05
N LEU A 176 17.53 24.84 6.71
CA LEU A 176 17.51 26.21 6.20
C LEU A 176 18.68 27.07 6.70
N THR A 177 19.61 26.49 7.48
CA THR A 177 20.77 27.20 7.99
C THR A 177 21.64 27.67 6.83
N LYS A 178 22.04 28.94 6.88
CA LYS A 178 22.96 29.57 5.93
C LYS A 178 24.35 29.63 6.55
N ASP A 179 25.35 29.21 5.79
CA ASP A 179 26.74 29.42 6.17
C ASP A 179 27.11 30.91 6.09
N ALA A 180 28.22 31.30 6.73
CA ALA A 180 28.75 32.66 6.69
C ALA A 180 29.03 33.16 5.26
N SER A 181 29.20 32.24 4.30
CA SER A 181 29.36 32.52 2.87
C SER A 181 28.03 32.68 2.10
N GLY A 182 26.88 32.60 2.78
CA GLY A 182 25.54 32.72 2.19
C GLY A 182 25.01 31.44 1.52
N ASN A 183 25.80 30.35 1.49
CA ASN A 183 25.37 29.07 0.94
C ASN A 183 24.40 28.37 1.91
N GLN A 184 23.27 27.91 1.39
CA GLN A 184 22.31 27.09 2.14
C GLN A 184 22.72 25.63 2.11
N ASN A 185 22.55 24.94 3.24
CA ASN A 185 22.68 23.50 3.30
C ASN A 185 21.66 22.82 2.38
N GLN A 186 22.14 21.87 1.57
CA GLN A 186 21.34 21.19 0.54
C GLN A 186 20.80 19.82 1.01
N LEU A 187 20.86 19.56 2.32
CA LEU A 187 20.43 18.29 2.91
C LEU A 187 19.12 18.47 3.66
N ILE A 188 18.36 17.38 3.72
CA ILE A 188 17.21 17.30 4.62
C ILE A 188 17.71 17.06 6.04
N LEU A 189 17.01 17.61 7.04
CA LEU A 189 17.21 17.24 8.45
C LEU A 189 16.63 15.85 8.73
N GLY A 190 15.55 15.50 8.02
CA GLY A 190 14.84 14.24 8.15
C GLY A 190 13.48 14.31 7.47
N VAL A 191 12.65 13.30 7.74
CA VAL A 191 11.27 13.22 7.24
C VAL A 191 10.35 13.09 8.45
N MET A 192 9.30 13.92 8.49
CA MET A 192 8.21 13.76 9.46
C MET A 192 7.14 12.86 8.87
N GLY A 193 6.58 11.98 9.69
CA GLY A 193 5.52 11.05 9.31
C GLY A 193 4.37 11.11 10.30
N ILE A 194 3.13 10.99 9.80
CA ILE A 194 1.94 10.76 10.61
C ILE A 194 1.21 9.53 10.10
N ASP A 195 0.93 8.60 10.99
CA ASP A 195 0.26 7.34 10.65
C ASP A 195 -1.26 7.48 10.72
N VAL A 196 -1.93 6.85 9.77
CA VAL A 196 -3.38 6.68 9.73
C VAL A 196 -3.65 5.18 9.67
N SER A 197 -4.40 4.68 10.66
CA SER A 197 -4.81 3.27 10.68
C SER A 197 -5.84 3.00 9.60
N LEU A 198 -5.73 1.84 8.94
CA LEU A 198 -6.77 1.40 8.02
C LEU A 198 -8.11 1.19 8.73
N ALA A 199 -8.13 0.93 10.04
CA ALA A 199 -9.37 0.85 10.81
C ALA A 199 -10.12 2.20 10.81
N ASP A 200 -9.41 3.31 10.89
CA ASP A 200 -10.01 4.65 10.86
C ASP A 200 -10.57 4.97 9.46
N VAL A 201 -9.86 4.56 8.40
CA VAL A 201 -10.36 4.67 7.02
C VAL A 201 -11.60 3.79 6.80
N GLN A 202 -11.62 2.60 7.40
CA GLN A 202 -12.78 1.70 7.35
C GLN A 202 -14.01 2.28 8.05
N ARG A 203 -13.83 3.03 9.15
CA ARG A 203 -14.93 3.75 9.81
C ARG A 203 -15.59 4.80 8.92
N LEU A 204 -14.84 5.41 8.00
CA LEU A 204 -15.37 6.35 7.01
C LEU A 204 -16.11 5.67 5.84
N THR A 205 -16.01 4.34 5.71
CA THR A 205 -16.62 3.56 4.63
C THR A 205 -17.60 2.51 5.19
N PRO A 206 -18.73 2.94 5.79
CA PRO A 206 -19.66 2.03 6.47
C PRO A 206 -20.32 1.07 5.49
N ARG A 207 -20.22 -0.23 5.75
CA ARG A 207 -20.75 -1.29 4.87
C ARG A 207 -22.15 -1.77 5.24
N TYR A 208 -22.66 -1.37 6.41
CA TYR A 208 -23.86 -1.96 7.01
C TYR A 208 -25.15 -1.74 6.20
N THR A 209 -25.20 -0.67 5.40
CA THR A 209 -26.34 -0.34 4.53
C THR A 209 -26.26 -1.03 3.17
N LEU A 210 -25.10 -1.56 2.77
CA LEU A 210 -24.85 -2.11 1.43
C LEU A 210 -25.21 -3.60 1.31
N GLY A 211 -25.48 -4.25 2.44
CA GLY A 211 -25.63 -5.71 2.53
C GLY A 211 -24.29 -6.46 2.50
N PRO A 212 -24.29 -7.79 2.73
CA PRO A 212 -23.07 -8.60 2.83
C PRO A 212 -22.22 -8.63 1.55
N ASN A 213 -22.91 -8.44 0.42
CA ASN A 213 -22.34 -8.54 -0.90
C ASN A 213 -21.77 -7.20 -1.39
N GLY A 214 -22.15 -6.07 -0.78
CA GLY A 214 -21.64 -4.75 -1.15
C GLY A 214 -20.36 -4.40 -0.39
N TYR A 215 -19.38 -3.81 -1.07
CA TYR A 215 -18.14 -3.39 -0.44
C TYR A 215 -17.51 -2.19 -1.14
N TYR A 216 -16.71 -1.46 -0.37
CA TYR A 216 -15.81 -0.44 -0.90
C TYR A 216 -14.45 -1.06 -1.20
N PHE A 217 -13.77 -0.53 -2.20
CA PHE A 217 -12.34 -0.71 -2.36
C PHE A 217 -11.67 0.58 -2.81
N ALA A 218 -10.41 0.76 -2.43
CA ALA A 218 -9.63 1.93 -2.81
C ALA A 218 -8.30 1.51 -3.42
N ILE A 219 -7.85 2.17 -4.48
CA ILE A 219 -6.58 1.87 -5.14
C ILE A 219 -5.67 3.10 -5.18
N ASP A 220 -4.36 2.84 -5.18
CA ASP A 220 -3.33 3.83 -5.46
C ASP A 220 -3.10 3.99 -6.98
N PRO A 221 -2.31 5.00 -7.42
CA PRO A 221 -1.95 5.17 -8.83
C PRO A 221 -1.12 4.03 -9.44
N ASN A 222 -0.59 3.13 -8.62
CA ASN A 222 0.12 1.94 -9.08
C ASN A 222 -0.82 0.73 -9.26
N GLY A 223 -2.08 0.82 -8.81
CA GLY A 223 -3.10 -0.24 -8.79
C GLY A 223 -3.06 -1.12 -7.54
N TYR A 224 -2.25 -0.81 -6.54
CA TYR A 224 -2.28 -1.47 -5.24
C TYR A 224 -3.49 -1.04 -4.43
N VAL A 225 -4.05 -2.00 -3.72
CA VAL A 225 -5.28 -1.82 -2.97
C VAL A 225 -4.99 -1.29 -1.58
N LEU A 226 -5.56 -0.13 -1.26
CA LEU A 226 -5.53 0.49 0.06
C LEU A 226 -6.57 -0.14 1.00
N LEU A 227 -7.78 -0.38 0.48
CA LEU A 227 -8.90 -0.93 1.24
C LEU A 227 -9.59 -1.98 0.39
N HIS A 228 -9.76 -3.20 0.91
CA HIS A 228 -10.53 -4.27 0.26
C HIS A 228 -10.83 -5.40 1.25
N PRO A 229 -11.97 -6.12 1.13
CA PRO A 229 -12.30 -7.25 2.00
C PRO A 229 -11.24 -8.36 2.03
N ASN A 230 -10.60 -8.64 0.88
CA ASN A 230 -9.54 -9.65 0.77
C ASN A 230 -8.14 -9.15 1.16
N LEU A 231 -8.00 -7.88 1.58
CA LEU A 231 -6.73 -7.37 2.07
C LEU A 231 -6.52 -7.86 3.51
N GLN A 232 -5.61 -8.83 3.68
CA GLN A 232 -5.28 -9.38 4.99
C GLN A 232 -3.85 -8.99 5.40
N PRO A 233 -3.59 -8.78 6.70
CA PRO A 233 -2.24 -8.58 7.19
C PRO A 233 -1.40 -9.83 6.90
N LYS A 234 -0.33 -9.66 6.13
CA LYS A 234 0.66 -10.72 5.90
C LYS A 234 1.54 -10.91 7.15
N ASN A 235 2.42 -11.90 7.12
CA ASN A 235 3.33 -12.25 8.22
C ASN A 235 3.88 -11.01 8.97
N PRO A 236 3.69 -10.91 10.31
CA PRO A 236 4.07 -9.74 11.10
C PRO A 236 5.58 -9.49 11.19
N LYS A 237 6.41 -10.45 10.74
CA LYS A 237 7.88 -10.35 10.75
C LYS A 237 8.47 -9.74 9.48
N SER A 238 7.66 -9.39 8.49
CA SER A 238 8.15 -8.86 7.21
C SER A 238 8.23 -7.34 7.25
N GLN A 239 9.37 -6.78 6.83
CA GLN A 239 9.53 -5.35 6.57
C GLN A 239 9.00 -4.94 5.18
N GLU A 240 8.51 -5.89 4.39
CA GLU A 240 7.98 -5.60 3.06
C GLU A 240 6.55 -5.03 3.15
N PRO A 241 6.23 -3.98 2.39
CA PRO A 241 4.88 -3.42 2.37
C PRO A 241 3.87 -4.44 1.82
N VAL A 242 2.64 -4.35 2.31
CA VAL A 242 1.52 -5.19 1.88
C VAL A 242 0.97 -4.63 0.57
N THR A 243 1.66 -4.95 -0.52
CA THR A 243 1.30 -4.56 -1.89
C THR A 243 0.49 -5.68 -2.53
N LEU A 244 -0.83 -5.61 -2.41
CA LEU A 244 -1.79 -6.47 -3.10
C LEU A 244 -2.40 -5.65 -4.26
N ASP A 245 -2.30 -6.15 -5.49
CA ASP A 245 -2.97 -5.51 -6.64
C ASP A 245 -4.46 -5.85 -6.64
N PHE A 246 -5.29 -4.96 -7.19
CA PHE A 246 -6.71 -5.19 -7.38
C PHE A 246 -6.99 -6.46 -8.20
N LEU A 247 -6.20 -6.69 -9.26
CA LEU A 247 -6.35 -7.88 -10.12
C LEU A 247 -5.93 -9.18 -9.43
N ASP A 248 -5.15 -9.09 -8.35
CA ASP A 248 -4.80 -10.24 -7.52
C ASP A 248 -5.81 -10.43 -6.36
N ALA A 249 -6.43 -9.34 -5.91
CA ALA A 249 -7.42 -9.34 -4.83
C ALA A 249 -8.76 -9.96 -5.27
N GLU A 250 -9.10 -9.84 -6.55
CA GLU A 250 -10.30 -10.40 -7.15
C GLU A 250 -9.96 -11.32 -8.33
N LEU A 251 -10.92 -12.10 -8.82
CA LEU A 251 -10.75 -12.83 -10.07
C LEU A 251 -10.64 -11.84 -11.24
N GLU A 252 -9.52 -11.94 -11.98
CA GLU A 252 -9.19 -11.11 -13.12
C GLU A 252 -10.21 -11.24 -14.26
N ASN A 253 -10.53 -10.11 -14.88
CA ASN A 253 -11.43 -10.02 -16.03
C ASN A 253 -10.97 -8.82 -16.88
N GLU A 254 -11.06 -8.92 -18.21
CA GLU A 254 -10.70 -7.84 -19.14
C GLU A 254 -11.39 -6.52 -18.78
N ILE A 255 -12.68 -6.56 -18.42
CA ILE A 255 -13.43 -5.37 -18.00
C ILE A 255 -12.89 -4.79 -16.69
N LYS A 256 -12.42 -5.64 -15.76
CA LYS A 256 -11.82 -5.16 -14.50
C LYS A 256 -10.46 -4.50 -14.73
N VAL A 257 -9.71 -4.94 -15.74
CA VAL A 257 -8.47 -4.27 -16.17
C VAL A 257 -8.78 -2.86 -16.68
N GLU A 258 -9.86 -2.69 -17.46
CA GLU A 258 -10.32 -1.38 -17.91
C GLU A 258 -10.76 -0.48 -16.74
N ILE A 259 -11.52 -1.02 -15.78
CA ILE A 259 -11.94 -0.28 -14.57
C ILE A 259 -10.70 0.18 -13.78
N ARG A 260 -9.75 -0.74 -13.55
CA ARG A 260 -8.48 -0.43 -12.87
C ARG A 260 -7.72 0.68 -13.59
N HIS A 261 -7.62 0.61 -14.91
CA HIS A 261 -6.95 1.64 -15.72
C HIS A 261 -7.65 3.00 -15.61
N SER A 262 -8.97 3.04 -15.75
CA SER A 262 -9.78 4.26 -15.62
C SER A 262 -9.63 4.90 -14.23
N MET A 263 -9.62 4.08 -13.17
CA MET A 263 -9.39 4.54 -11.80
C MET A 263 -7.97 5.08 -11.58
N ILE A 264 -6.94 4.47 -12.17
CA ILE A 264 -5.55 4.94 -12.10
C ILE A 264 -5.39 6.28 -12.85
N GLU A 265 -6.10 6.45 -13.96
CA GLU A 265 -6.14 7.73 -14.70
C GLU A 265 -6.96 8.83 -13.98
N GLY A 266 -7.59 8.52 -12.84
CA GLY A 266 -8.39 9.47 -12.07
C GLY A 266 -9.72 9.85 -12.72
N GLN A 267 -10.24 8.99 -13.60
CA GLN A 267 -11.55 9.19 -14.22
C GLN A 267 -12.66 8.67 -13.31
N ASN A 268 -13.83 9.30 -13.40
CA ASN A 268 -15.03 8.82 -12.71
C ASN A 268 -15.85 7.96 -13.67
N GLY A 269 -16.48 6.91 -13.15
CA GLY A 269 -17.25 6.01 -14.00
C GLY A 269 -18.14 5.04 -13.26
N GLU A 270 -19.01 4.41 -14.03
CA GLU A 270 -19.87 3.32 -13.59
C GLU A 270 -19.90 2.24 -14.67
N ARG A 271 -19.75 0.98 -14.23
CA ARG A 271 -19.86 -0.20 -15.10
C ARG A 271 -20.58 -1.32 -14.37
N THR A 272 -21.58 -1.88 -15.04
CA THR A 272 -22.24 -3.11 -14.61
C THR A 272 -21.71 -4.27 -15.45
N LEU A 273 -21.26 -5.33 -14.79
CA LEU A 273 -20.72 -6.52 -15.44
C LEU A 273 -21.11 -7.80 -14.69
N ASP A 274 -21.18 -8.91 -15.42
CA ASP A 274 -21.32 -10.24 -14.85
C ASP A 274 -19.93 -10.78 -14.50
N THR A 275 -19.64 -10.94 -13.21
CA THR A 275 -18.35 -11.44 -12.72
C THR A 275 -18.51 -12.75 -11.96
N LEU A 276 -17.45 -13.53 -11.97
CA LEU A 276 -17.25 -14.63 -11.04
C LEU A 276 -16.80 -14.07 -9.70
N ILE A 277 -17.40 -14.58 -8.62
CA ILE A 277 -17.16 -14.16 -7.24
C ILE A 277 -16.68 -15.37 -6.50
N LYS A 278 -15.48 -15.28 -5.92
CA LYS A 278 -14.93 -16.32 -5.07
C LYS A 278 -15.67 -16.29 -3.73
N SER A 279 -16.17 -17.44 -3.30
CA SER A 279 -16.75 -17.60 -1.97
C SER A 279 -15.72 -17.33 -0.88
N TYR A 280 -16.18 -16.90 0.30
CA TYR A 280 -15.34 -16.61 1.46
C TYR A 280 -14.51 -17.82 1.92
N ASP A 281 -15.07 -19.02 1.79
CA ASP A 281 -14.39 -20.28 2.11
C ASP A 281 -13.44 -20.78 1.01
N GLU A 282 -13.30 -20.02 -0.07
CA GLU A 282 -12.48 -20.32 -1.24
C GLU A 282 -12.82 -21.61 -2.01
N ARG A 283 -13.97 -22.23 -1.72
CA ARG A 283 -14.37 -23.52 -2.33
C ARG A 283 -15.32 -23.36 -3.52
N TYR A 284 -16.09 -22.28 -3.53
CA TYR A 284 -17.12 -22.05 -4.55
C TYR A 284 -16.85 -20.78 -5.34
N ILE A 285 -17.38 -20.75 -6.56
CA ILE A 285 -17.37 -19.59 -7.44
C ILE A 285 -18.80 -19.38 -7.92
N ASP A 286 -19.37 -18.24 -7.56
CA ASP A 286 -20.71 -17.85 -7.97
C ASP A 286 -20.64 -16.82 -9.08
N LYS A 287 -21.51 -16.97 -10.10
CA LYS A 287 -21.68 -15.93 -11.12
C LYS A 287 -22.69 -14.91 -10.61
N GLY A 288 -22.28 -13.64 -10.53
CA GLY A 288 -23.15 -12.55 -10.09
C GLY A 288 -22.96 -11.28 -10.90
N THR A 289 -24.05 -10.60 -11.21
CA THR A 289 -24.04 -9.25 -11.78
C THR A 289 -23.64 -8.25 -10.71
N ARG A 290 -22.66 -7.39 -11.01
CA ARG A 290 -22.13 -6.37 -10.11
C ARG A 290 -21.98 -5.04 -10.83
N THR A 291 -22.39 -3.98 -10.15
CA THR A 291 -22.20 -2.60 -10.57
C THR A 291 -21.03 -2.02 -9.78
N TYR A 292 -19.98 -1.65 -10.50
CA TYR A 292 -18.80 -0.95 -10.01
C TYR A 292 -18.97 0.53 -10.31
N THR A 293 -18.88 1.36 -9.28
CA THR A 293 -18.89 2.82 -9.41
C THR A 293 -17.64 3.37 -8.75
N TRP A 294 -16.91 4.26 -9.40
CA TRP A 294 -15.66 4.79 -8.88
C TRP A 294 -15.49 6.29 -9.11
N THR A 295 -14.70 6.91 -8.23
CA THR A 295 -14.37 8.33 -8.26
C THR A 295 -13.00 8.58 -7.64
N LEU A 296 -12.35 9.67 -8.04
CA LEU A 296 -11.13 10.16 -7.40
C LEU A 296 -11.44 10.72 -6.00
N VAL A 297 -10.56 10.47 -5.03
CA VAL A 297 -10.59 11.10 -3.70
C VAL A 297 -9.91 12.46 -3.77
N ASN A 298 -10.69 13.52 -3.57
CA ASN A 298 -10.19 14.89 -3.65
C ASN A 298 -8.94 15.11 -2.77
N SER A 299 -7.96 15.84 -3.32
CA SER A 299 -6.69 16.19 -2.66
C SER A 299 -5.71 15.03 -2.41
N THR A 300 -5.97 13.86 -2.98
CA THR A 300 -5.06 12.70 -2.95
C THR A 300 -5.02 12.02 -4.31
N ASP A 301 -4.06 11.13 -4.50
CA ASP A 301 -3.96 10.32 -5.73
C ASP A 301 -4.73 8.98 -5.63
N TYR A 302 -5.54 8.80 -4.58
CA TYR A 302 -6.32 7.58 -4.39
C TYR A 302 -7.66 7.65 -5.14
N SER A 303 -8.06 6.52 -5.71
CA SER A 303 -9.39 6.35 -6.30
C SER A 303 -10.21 5.38 -5.44
N LEU A 304 -11.43 5.79 -5.08
CA LEU A 304 -12.37 4.98 -4.29
C LEU A 304 -13.45 4.43 -5.21
N ALA A 305 -13.79 3.16 -5.00
CA ALA A 305 -14.85 2.47 -5.69
C ALA A 305 -15.81 1.78 -4.72
N LEU A 306 -17.04 1.62 -5.17
CA LEU A 306 -18.13 0.92 -4.52
C LEU A 306 -18.64 -0.16 -5.46
N VAL A 307 -18.74 -1.38 -4.94
CA VAL A 307 -19.30 -2.53 -5.65
C VAL A 307 -20.64 -2.87 -5.02
N LEU A 308 -21.69 -2.88 -5.83
CA LEU A 308 -23.03 -3.27 -5.41
C LEU A 308 -23.62 -4.33 -6.34
N PRO A 309 -24.33 -5.33 -5.81
CA PRO A 309 -25.23 -6.13 -6.63
C PRO A 309 -26.51 -5.33 -6.97
N PRO A 310 -27.21 -5.63 -8.07
CA PRO A 310 -28.43 -4.92 -8.47
C PRO A 310 -29.53 -4.85 -7.40
N TYR A 311 -29.62 -5.87 -6.53
CA TYR A 311 -30.58 -5.88 -5.41
C TYR A 311 -30.12 -5.07 -4.19
N GLY A 312 -28.86 -4.63 -4.16
CA GLY A 312 -28.27 -3.85 -3.05
C GLY A 312 -28.49 -2.34 -3.14
N PHE A 313 -29.27 -1.86 -4.12
CA PHE A 313 -29.55 -0.42 -4.28
C PHE A 313 -30.54 0.14 -3.24
N HIS A 314 -31.27 -0.72 -2.55
CA HIS A 314 -32.21 -0.33 -1.50
C HIS A 314 -31.78 -0.95 -0.18
N TYR A 315 -31.96 -0.22 0.92
CA TYR A 315 -31.68 -0.69 2.27
C TYR A 315 -32.82 -0.36 3.22
N ILE A 316 -32.96 -1.18 4.25
CA ILE A 316 -33.98 -0.98 5.28
C ILE A 316 -33.39 -0.04 6.34
N LYS A 317 -34.11 1.04 6.64
CA LYS A 317 -33.80 1.93 7.77
C LYS A 317 -34.87 1.73 8.84
N ALA A 318 -34.42 1.29 10.01
CA ALA A 318 -35.25 1.21 11.21
C ALA A 318 -35.93 2.55 11.51
N LYS A 319 -37.26 2.53 11.70
CA LYS A 319 -38.06 3.63 12.25
C LYS A 319 -38.96 3.06 13.35
N LEU A 320 -38.33 2.65 14.45
CA LEU A 320 -39.03 2.20 15.65
C LEU A 320 -39.00 3.37 16.63
N ASP A 321 -40.06 4.18 16.63
CA ASP A 321 -40.13 5.37 17.50
C ASP A 321 -40.86 5.06 18.83
N GLU A 322 -41.60 3.95 18.88
CA GLU A 322 -42.39 3.55 20.05
C GLU A 322 -41.56 2.74 21.06
N VAL A 323 -41.42 3.28 22.28
CA VAL A 323 -40.64 2.68 23.38
C VAL A 323 -41.14 1.29 23.77
N ILE A 324 -42.45 1.06 23.74
CA ILE A 324 -43.07 -0.22 24.12
C ILE A 324 -42.67 -1.32 23.13
N THR A 325 -42.71 -1.00 21.84
CA THR A 325 -42.35 -1.92 20.77
C THR A 325 -40.86 -2.24 20.82
N GLN A 326 -40.01 -1.25 21.11
CA GLN A 326 -38.57 -1.46 21.32
C GLN A 326 -38.30 -2.40 22.50
N ALA A 327 -38.93 -2.17 23.66
CA ALA A 327 -38.74 -2.99 24.85
C ALA A 327 -39.19 -4.44 24.63
N LYS A 328 -40.34 -4.64 23.99
CA LYS A 328 -40.87 -5.98 23.68
C LYS A 328 -39.87 -6.82 22.88
N HIS A 329 -39.30 -6.26 21.82
CA HIS A 329 -38.35 -7.00 20.98
C HIS A 329 -37.02 -7.28 21.69
N LEU A 330 -36.63 -6.47 22.68
CA LEU A 330 -35.42 -6.69 23.47
C LEU A 330 -35.54 -7.83 24.49
N GLU A 331 -36.76 -8.21 24.89
CA GLU A 331 -36.95 -9.38 25.76
C GLU A 331 -36.64 -10.71 25.04
N SER A 332 -36.74 -10.73 23.71
CA SER A 332 -36.51 -11.95 22.90
C SER A 332 -35.05 -12.42 22.88
N ILE A 333 -34.11 -11.49 23.10
CA ILE A 333 -32.67 -11.75 23.11
C ILE A 333 -32.13 -12.14 24.49
N MET A 334 -32.99 -12.15 25.51
CA MET A 334 -32.61 -12.53 26.87
C MET A 334 -32.24 -14.02 26.92
N PRO A 335 -31.09 -14.38 27.52
CA PRO A 335 -30.67 -15.78 27.65
C PRO A 335 -31.72 -16.68 28.32
N ASP A 336 -32.49 -16.12 29.27
CA ASP A 336 -33.54 -16.83 29.99
C ASP A 336 -34.68 -17.32 29.07
N ASN A 337 -34.87 -16.68 27.91
CA ASN A 337 -35.93 -17.02 26.96
C ASN A 337 -35.48 -18.02 25.86
N PHE A 338 -34.20 -18.42 25.83
CA PHE A 338 -33.64 -19.27 24.76
C PHE A 338 -34.26 -20.67 24.67
N GLU A 339 -34.88 -21.15 25.75
CA GLU A 339 -35.67 -22.40 25.69
C GLU A 339 -36.87 -22.28 24.75
N THR A 340 -37.39 -21.07 24.55
CA THR A 340 -38.58 -20.79 23.72
C THR A 340 -38.23 -20.14 22.37
N THR A 341 -37.25 -19.25 22.34
CA THR A 341 -36.85 -18.48 21.14
C THR A 341 -35.69 -19.13 20.37
N GLY A 342 -34.98 -20.08 20.98
CA GLY A 342 -33.76 -20.67 20.44
C GLY A 342 -32.50 -19.88 20.78
N TYR A 343 -31.33 -20.46 20.51
CA TYR A 343 -30.04 -19.82 20.79
C TYR A 343 -29.80 -18.63 19.86
N VAL A 344 -29.79 -17.42 20.44
CA VAL A 344 -29.54 -16.17 19.70
C VAL A 344 -28.05 -15.86 19.65
N TYR A 345 -27.55 -15.54 18.46
CA TYR A 345 -26.20 -15.01 18.26
C TYR A 345 -26.28 -13.54 17.85
N LEU A 346 -25.51 -12.68 18.53
CA LEU A 346 -25.33 -11.29 18.11
C LEU A 346 -24.01 -11.13 17.33
N ALA A 347 -24.02 -10.41 16.21
CA ALA A 347 -22.79 -10.12 15.50
C ALA A 347 -21.94 -9.12 16.31
N PRO A 348 -20.64 -9.37 16.56
CA PRO A 348 -19.77 -8.48 17.33
C PRO A 348 -19.41 -7.23 16.52
N ARG A 349 -20.26 -6.21 16.61
CA ARG A 349 -20.11 -4.92 15.93
C ARG A 349 -19.90 -3.81 16.95
N GLU A 350 -19.33 -2.69 16.52
CA GLU A 350 -19.30 -1.45 17.30
C GLU A 350 -20.72 -0.84 17.30
N TYR A 351 -21.54 -1.22 18.28
CA TYR A 351 -22.90 -0.70 18.45
C TYR A 351 -22.92 0.65 19.17
N CYS A 352 -22.03 0.85 20.15
CA CYS A 352 -21.92 2.06 20.99
C CYS A 352 -20.49 2.34 21.40
N ASN A 353 -20.20 3.60 21.73
CA ASN A 353 -18.96 4.02 22.38
C ASN A 353 -18.94 3.50 23.83
N GLY A 354 -18.47 2.27 24.06
CA GLY A 354 -18.43 1.65 25.39
C GLY A 354 -18.63 0.13 25.40
N LEU A 355 -19.07 -0.45 24.27
CA LEU A 355 -19.21 -1.89 24.09
C LEU A 355 -18.20 -2.39 23.05
N PRO A 356 -16.99 -2.82 23.47
CA PRO A 356 -16.00 -3.34 22.52
C PRO A 356 -16.46 -4.69 21.95
N PRO A 357 -16.18 -4.96 20.66
CA PRO A 357 -16.45 -6.27 20.07
C PRO A 357 -15.61 -7.34 20.78
N SER A 358 -16.22 -8.50 21.03
CA SER A 358 -15.56 -9.64 21.67
C SER A 358 -15.74 -10.90 20.83
N ASN A 359 -14.71 -11.75 20.82
CA ASN A 359 -14.76 -13.05 20.15
C ASN A 359 -15.66 -14.05 20.88
N ASN A 360 -15.87 -13.86 22.19
CA ASN A 360 -16.80 -14.69 22.95
C ASN A 360 -18.21 -14.07 22.88
N ASN A 361 -19.08 -14.69 22.08
CA ASN A 361 -20.39 -14.12 21.80
C ASN A 361 -21.33 -14.09 23.01
N THR A 362 -21.26 -15.09 23.89
CA THR A 362 -22.10 -15.12 25.10
C THR A 362 -21.79 -13.92 26.00
N ALA A 363 -20.50 -13.69 26.25
CA ALA A 363 -20.06 -12.52 27.02
C ALA A 363 -20.37 -11.20 26.31
N PHE A 364 -20.31 -11.17 24.98
CA PHE A 364 -20.67 -9.98 24.20
C PHE A 364 -22.16 -9.66 24.31
N LEU A 365 -23.01 -10.68 24.20
CA LEU A 365 -24.46 -10.56 24.31
C LEU A 365 -24.88 -10.10 25.71
N GLU A 366 -24.32 -10.68 26.77
CA GLU A 366 -24.57 -10.26 28.15
C GLU A 366 -24.21 -8.78 28.37
N ASN A 367 -23.05 -8.35 27.86
CA ASN A 367 -22.63 -6.95 27.95
C ASN A 367 -23.54 -6.02 27.13
N PHE A 368 -24.02 -6.46 25.97
CA PHE A 368 -24.97 -5.71 25.14
C PHE A 368 -26.32 -5.53 25.85
N ILE A 369 -26.85 -6.60 26.45
CA ILE A 369 -28.11 -6.56 27.21
C ILE A 369 -27.99 -5.63 28.42
N ASN A 370 -26.93 -5.78 29.20
CA ASN A 370 -26.67 -4.93 30.36
C ASN A 370 -26.48 -3.45 29.98
N PHE A 371 -25.94 -3.18 28.78
CA PHE A 371 -25.84 -1.82 28.27
C PHE A 371 -27.22 -1.21 27.98
N ILE A 372 -28.09 -1.94 27.30
CA ILE A 372 -29.45 -1.49 26.95
C ILE A 372 -30.34 -1.32 28.19
N ASP A 373 -30.17 -2.17 29.20
CA ASP A 373 -30.90 -2.05 30.46
C ASP A 373 -30.48 -0.78 31.25
N ARG A 374 -29.19 -0.41 31.17
CA ARG A 374 -28.64 0.77 31.87
C ARG A 374 -28.84 2.08 31.14
N GLN A 375 -28.86 2.07 29.81
CA GLN A 375 -28.99 3.26 28.98
C GLN A 375 -30.16 3.13 28.02
N THR A 376 -31.02 4.15 27.97
CA THR A 376 -32.07 4.18 26.94
C THR A 376 -31.42 4.19 25.56
N PRO A 377 -31.97 3.42 24.59
CA PRO A 377 -31.44 3.34 23.22
C PRO A 377 -31.30 4.69 22.49
N ASN A 378 -31.93 5.75 23.00
CA ASN A 378 -31.84 7.13 22.51
C ASN A 378 -30.62 7.91 23.07
N SER A 379 -29.65 7.26 23.70
CA SER A 379 -28.47 7.94 24.25
C SER A 379 -27.62 8.56 23.11
N PRO A 380 -27.00 9.73 23.33
CA PRO A 380 -26.15 10.39 22.33
C PRO A 380 -24.91 9.56 21.94
N ASP A 381 -24.58 8.52 22.72
CA ASP A 381 -23.44 7.62 22.50
C ASP A 381 -23.80 6.37 21.65
N SER A 382 -25.06 6.24 21.24
CA SER A 382 -25.56 5.13 20.41
C SER A 382 -25.31 5.37 18.91
N LEU A 383 -24.72 4.38 18.22
CA LEU A 383 -24.56 4.47 16.76
C LEU A 383 -25.87 4.07 16.06
N PRO A 384 -26.18 4.62 14.87
CA PRO A 384 -27.38 4.26 14.09
C PRO A 384 -27.54 2.75 13.80
N ILE A 385 -26.45 1.99 13.92
CA ILE A 385 -26.40 0.54 13.72
C ILE A 385 -27.16 -0.21 14.84
N MET A 386 -27.21 0.33 16.06
CA MET A 386 -28.01 -0.20 17.17
C MET A 386 -29.46 -0.43 16.77
N TRP A 387 -30.06 0.57 16.12
CA TRP A 387 -31.47 0.57 15.75
C TRP A 387 -31.80 -0.43 14.65
N ASN A 388 -30.87 -0.63 13.71
CA ASN A 388 -31.02 -1.65 12.68
C ASN A 388 -30.91 -3.07 13.27
N ALA A 389 -30.07 -3.28 14.28
CA ALA A 389 -30.00 -4.57 14.99
C ALA A 389 -31.28 -4.86 15.79
N ALA A 390 -31.80 -3.87 16.52
CA ALA A 390 -33.08 -3.98 17.23
C ALA A 390 -34.26 -4.29 16.29
N THR A 391 -34.22 -3.76 15.06
CA THR A 391 -35.25 -4.03 14.05
C THR A 391 -35.15 -5.44 13.47
N VAL A 392 -33.93 -5.97 13.25
CA VAL A 392 -33.77 -7.36 12.80
C VAL A 392 -34.25 -8.35 13.85
N ILE A 393 -33.99 -8.06 15.14
CA ILE A 393 -34.51 -8.84 16.26
C ILE A 393 -36.05 -8.88 16.22
N ALA A 394 -36.70 -7.74 15.97
CA ALA A 394 -38.14 -7.64 15.83
C ALA A 394 -38.72 -8.51 14.69
N PHE A 395 -38.01 -8.60 13.55
CA PHE A 395 -38.46 -9.38 12.40
C PHE A 395 -38.24 -10.90 12.53
N ILE A 396 -37.25 -11.34 13.33
CA ILE A 396 -37.01 -12.76 13.56
C ILE A 396 -38.15 -13.37 14.40
N GLU A 397 -38.76 -12.61 15.30
CA GLU A 397 -39.95 -13.04 16.06
C GLU A 397 -41.19 -13.25 15.19
N ASP A 398 -41.42 -12.38 14.20
CA ASP A 398 -42.61 -12.42 13.33
C ASP A 398 -42.42 -13.30 12.08
N ALA A 399 -41.24 -13.89 11.88
CA ALA A 399 -40.96 -14.76 10.75
C ALA A 399 -41.67 -16.11 10.92
N PRO A 400 -42.54 -16.54 9.98
CA PRO A 400 -43.22 -17.81 10.11
C PRO A 400 -42.22 -18.98 10.05
N SER A 401 -42.50 -20.03 10.82
CA SER A 401 -41.64 -21.18 11.13
C SER A 401 -41.13 -22.03 9.94
N TRP A 402 -41.43 -21.64 8.69
CA TRP A 402 -40.95 -22.28 7.47
C TRP A 402 -39.81 -21.51 6.77
N LEU A 403 -39.36 -20.40 7.35
CA LEU A 403 -38.25 -19.57 6.86
C LEU A 403 -36.97 -19.67 7.74
N MET A 404 -37.05 -20.31 8.90
CA MET A 404 -35.91 -20.74 9.73
C MET A 404 -35.60 -22.22 9.44
#